data_AF-A0A812MP15-F1
#
_entry.id   AF-A0A812MP15-F1
#
_cell.length_a   1.000
_cell.length_b   1.000
_cell.length_c   1.000
_cell.angle_alpha   90.00
_cell.angle_beta   90.00
_cell.angle_gamma   90.00
#
_symmetry.space_group_name_H-M   'P 1'
#
loop_
_entity.id
_entity.type
_entity.pdbx_description
1 polymer ?
#
loop_
_entity_poly.entity_id
_entity_poly.type
_entity_poly.pdbx_seq_one_letter_code
_entity_poly.pdbx_strand_id
1 'polypeptide(L)'
;EWDVLLAADFDAPQTNAASSDWQSEKLRRKQLNEKNKQFIEQYDRKLQQLAEQVKVKRGRSTKKLKEAEEEKGSPDGALEGEQEEDQDEKEEMEPEEEEPSEPFEEPTGLALREEVEEVVACLKQHPQFDMNRRNIWILKPANSLRGHGIIVENDLDRIFQQARNKTCTYVCQKYIENPLLIGARKHDLRQWVLVTSLNPLTIYFYSECYIRIAANEYTLNDFADRFTHLTHTIIMKHHPNFNPDDEDWRCQWTQERYRQLLHETAGRDVWTEKVRPAMQQVVIASLQSVAEVLSRPQNSSCSFQLFGYDFMVDVDYNVWLLEVNDIPMMQAAGPVTSRLCDACVRDAISVVMDEPSPD
;
A
#
# COMPACT_ATOMS: atom_id res chain seq x y z
N GLU A 1 24.42 19.40 -11.72
CA GLU A 1 22.94 19.33 -11.81
C GLU A 1 22.32 18.52 -10.66
N TRP A 2 22.91 18.56 -9.47
CA TRP A 2 22.43 17.82 -8.30
C TRP A 2 21.95 18.82 -7.23
N ASP A 3 20.71 18.64 -6.77
CA ASP A 3 20.19 19.39 -5.63
C ASP A 3 20.62 18.69 -4.33
N VAL A 4 21.26 19.42 -3.42
CA VAL A 4 21.57 18.92 -2.08
C VAL A 4 20.27 18.92 -1.27
N LEU A 5 19.74 17.73 -0.96
CA LEU A 5 18.50 17.59 -0.19
C LEU A 5 18.72 17.62 1.32
N LEU A 6 19.84 17.10 1.77
CA LEU A 6 20.22 17.04 3.17
C LEU A 6 21.74 17.09 3.26
N ALA A 7 22.25 18.00 4.09
CA ALA A 7 23.61 18.00 4.62
C ALA A 7 23.47 18.25 6.13
N ALA A 8 22.99 17.25 6.86
CA ALA A 8 22.72 17.36 8.29
C ALA A 8 23.81 16.61 9.07
N ASP A 9 24.65 17.39 9.75
CA ASP A 9 25.55 16.90 10.79
C ASP A 9 24.73 16.33 11.95
N PHE A 10 24.83 15.02 12.17
CA PHE A 10 24.12 14.35 13.27
C PHE A 10 24.68 14.75 14.64
N ASP A 11 25.87 15.37 14.68
CA ASP A 11 26.53 15.85 15.90
C ASP A 11 26.39 17.37 16.13
N ALA A 12 25.84 18.14 15.18
CA ALA A 12 25.55 19.55 15.41
C ALA A 12 24.32 19.71 16.33
N PRO A 13 24.37 20.60 17.35
CA PRO A 13 23.23 20.86 18.20
C PRO A 13 22.08 21.38 17.34
N GLN A 14 21.09 20.52 17.11
CA GLN A 14 19.94 20.85 16.30
C GLN A 14 19.21 22.06 16.90
N THR A 15 19.04 23.10 16.10
CA THR A 15 18.11 24.16 16.44
C THR A 15 16.70 23.55 16.45
N ASN A 16 16.13 23.52 17.66
CA ASN A 16 14.92 22.82 18.08
C ASN A 16 13.63 23.28 17.36
N ALA A 17 13.44 22.92 16.09
CA ALA A 17 12.14 23.04 15.44
C ALA A 17 11.69 21.75 14.71
N ALA A 18 12.57 21.08 13.98
CA ALA A 18 12.19 19.92 13.15
C ALA A 18 12.26 18.55 13.88
N SER A 19 13.15 18.39 14.88
CA SER A 19 13.27 17.14 15.65
C SER A 19 12.12 16.92 16.64
N SER A 20 11.55 18.00 17.16
CA SER A 20 10.33 18.00 17.96
C SER A 20 9.14 17.38 17.20
N ASP A 21 9.06 17.64 15.90
CA ASP A 21 7.93 17.22 15.07
C ASP A 21 7.97 15.70 14.77
N TRP A 22 9.17 15.15 14.53
CA TRP A 22 9.33 13.72 14.25
C TRP A 22 9.12 12.82 15.47
N GLN A 23 9.65 13.20 16.64
CA GLN A 23 9.41 12.45 17.89
C GLN A 23 7.92 12.48 18.24
N SER A 24 7.26 13.61 18.01
CA SER A 24 5.82 13.79 18.20
C SER A 24 5.00 12.95 17.22
N GLU A 25 5.36 12.92 15.94
CA GLU A 25 4.67 12.11 14.92
C GLU A 25 4.90 10.60 15.15
N LYS A 26 6.11 10.19 15.57
CA LYS A 26 6.41 8.80 15.97
C LYS A 26 5.57 8.36 17.17
N LEU A 27 5.41 9.23 18.17
CA LEU A 27 4.56 8.98 19.33
C LEU A 27 3.07 8.93 18.93
N ARG A 28 2.62 9.86 18.08
CA ARG A 28 1.25 9.90 17.54
C ARG A 28 0.91 8.61 16.78
N ARG A 29 1.81 8.13 15.92
CA ARG A 29 1.66 6.86 15.18
C ARG A 29 1.62 5.65 16.10
N LYS A 30 2.45 5.63 17.15
CA LYS A 30 2.42 4.57 18.17
C LYS A 30 1.08 4.55 18.92
N GLN A 31 0.56 5.72 19.31
CA GLN A 31 -0.75 5.83 19.96
C GLN A 31 -1.90 5.45 19.02
N LEU A 32 -1.83 5.81 17.74
CA LEU A 32 -2.83 5.46 16.74
C LEU A 32 -2.84 3.94 16.49
N ASN A 33 -1.66 3.30 16.41
CA ASN A 33 -1.56 1.85 16.27
C ASN A 33 -2.12 1.11 17.49
N GLU A 34 -1.89 1.62 18.70
CA GLU A 34 -2.46 1.04 19.92
C GLU A 34 -3.98 1.17 19.96
N LYS A 35 -4.52 2.34 19.58
CA LYS A 35 -5.98 2.55 19.44
C LYS A 35 -6.59 1.62 18.40
N ASN A 36 -5.94 1.47 17.24
CA ASN A 36 -6.40 0.56 16.19
C ASN A 36 -6.40 -0.88 16.67
N LYS A 37 -5.38 -1.30 17.42
CA LYS A 37 -5.32 -2.63 18.03
C LYS A 37 -6.47 -2.86 19.01
N GLN A 38 -6.74 -1.90 19.90
CA GLN A 38 -7.86 -1.96 20.85
C GLN A 38 -9.22 -2.02 20.14
N PHE A 39 -9.37 -1.24 19.06
CA PHE A 39 -10.58 -1.24 18.24
C PHE A 39 -10.79 -2.60 17.55
N ILE A 40 -9.74 -3.17 16.95
CA ILE A 40 -9.79 -4.51 16.33
C ILE A 40 -10.17 -5.57 17.38
N GLU A 41 -9.55 -5.55 18.56
CA GLU A 41 -9.88 -6.48 19.64
C GLU A 41 -11.32 -6.32 20.13
N GLN A 42 -11.84 -5.09 20.20
CA GLN A 42 -13.23 -4.84 20.57
C GLN A 42 -14.20 -5.33 19.49
N TYR A 43 -13.86 -5.12 18.22
CA TYR A 43 -14.65 -5.59 17.08
C TYR A 43 -14.68 -7.12 17.01
N ASP A 44 -13.54 -7.79 17.21
CA ASP A 44 -13.46 -9.25 17.26
C ASP A 44 -14.28 -9.84 18.41
N ARG A 45 -14.26 -9.20 19.60
CA ARG A 45 -15.13 -9.57 20.71
C ARG A 45 -16.62 -9.45 20.34
N LYS A 46 -16.99 -8.37 19.66
CA LYS A 46 -18.38 -8.15 19.20
C LYS A 46 -18.80 -9.21 18.16
N LEU A 47 -17.91 -9.55 17.23
CA LEU A 47 -18.14 -10.63 16.26
C LEU A 47 -18.30 -12.00 16.92
N GLN A 48 -17.50 -12.31 17.93
CA GLN A 48 -17.63 -13.56 18.70
C GLN A 48 -18.95 -13.64 19.45
N GLN A 49 -19.37 -12.54 20.09
CA GLN A 49 -20.66 -12.46 20.78
C GLN A 49 -21.83 -12.64 19.80
N LEU A 50 -21.78 -11.98 18.64
CA LEU A 50 -22.78 -12.13 17.57
C LEU A 50 -22.82 -13.57 17.04
N ALA A 51 -21.66 -14.19 16.81
CA ALA A 51 -21.58 -15.58 16.35
C ALA A 51 -22.22 -16.55 17.36
N GLU A 52 -22.00 -16.32 18.66
CA GLU A 52 -22.57 -17.16 19.71
C GLU A 52 -24.09 -16.95 19.84
N GLN A 53 -24.57 -15.72 19.73
CA GLN A 53 -26.00 -15.43 19.68
C GLN A 53 -26.69 -16.08 18.48
N VAL A 54 -26.03 -16.11 17.31
CA VAL A 54 -26.54 -16.78 16.11
C VAL A 54 -26.59 -18.30 16.30
N LYS A 55 -25.60 -18.92 16.97
CA LYS A 55 -25.65 -20.35 17.32
C LYS A 55 -26.79 -20.66 18.28
N VAL A 56 -26.99 -19.85 19.31
CA VAL A 56 -28.09 -20.01 20.28
C VAL A 56 -29.45 -19.86 19.59
N LYS A 57 -29.60 -18.87 18.69
CA LYS A 57 -30.83 -18.70 17.89
C LYS A 57 -31.08 -19.87 16.95
N ARG A 58 -30.05 -20.41 16.29
CA ARG A 58 -30.15 -21.64 15.48
C ARG A 58 -30.54 -22.85 16.32
N GLY A 59 -29.97 -23.01 17.52
CA GLY A 59 -30.31 -24.10 18.45
C GLY A 59 -31.75 -24.01 19.01
N ARG A 60 -32.25 -22.81 19.28
CA ARG A 60 -33.66 -22.61 19.68
C ARG A 60 -34.63 -22.85 18.53
N SER A 61 -34.25 -22.50 17.30
CA SER A 61 -35.07 -22.74 16.10
C SER A 61 -35.18 -24.23 15.78
N THR A 62 -34.07 -24.99 15.87
CA THR A 62 -34.10 -26.44 15.68
C THR A 62 -34.87 -27.18 16.78
N LYS A 63 -34.87 -26.66 18.02
CA LYS A 63 -35.70 -27.21 19.11
C LYS A 63 -37.20 -26.98 18.86
N LYS A 64 -37.59 -25.76 18.46
CA LYS A 64 -38.99 -25.45 18.07
C LYS A 64 -39.51 -26.24 16.87
N LEU A 65 -38.65 -26.54 15.90
CA LEU A 65 -39.00 -27.38 14.75
C LEU A 65 -39.27 -28.83 15.17
N LYS A 66 -38.50 -29.37 16.13
CA LYS A 66 -38.74 -30.71 16.68
C LYS A 66 -40.01 -30.78 17.53
N GLU A 67 -40.26 -29.77 18.37
CA GLU A 67 -41.48 -29.67 19.19
C GLU A 67 -42.75 -29.54 18.31
N ALA A 68 -42.66 -28.84 17.16
CA ALA A 68 -43.76 -28.72 16.21
C ALA A 68 -44.00 -29.97 15.34
N GLU A 69 -43.00 -30.84 15.18
CA GLU A 69 -43.15 -32.16 14.53
C GLU A 69 -43.78 -33.21 15.46
N GLU A 70 -43.60 -33.08 16.78
CA GLU A 70 -44.27 -33.93 17.78
C GLU A 70 -45.75 -33.58 17.98
N GLU A 71 -46.19 -32.34 17.73
CA GLU A 71 -47.61 -31.93 17.82
C GLU A 71 -48.50 -32.37 16.64
N LYS A 72 -47.94 -32.94 15.57
CA LYS A 72 -48.71 -33.44 14.40
C LYS A 72 -48.60 -34.95 14.23
N GLY A 73 -49.13 -35.71 15.20
CA GLY A 73 -49.35 -37.14 15.05
C GLY A 73 -50.23 -37.76 16.13
N SER A 74 -51.45 -38.15 15.77
CA SER A 74 -52.27 -39.19 16.43
C SER A 74 -53.36 -39.63 15.45
N PRO A 75 -53.99 -40.83 15.58
CA PRO A 75 -54.13 -41.61 16.83
C PRO A 75 -53.96 -43.15 16.67
N ASP A 76 -53.74 -43.87 17.78
CA ASP A 76 -54.62 -44.96 18.24
C ASP A 76 -54.02 -45.74 19.43
N GLY A 77 -54.91 -46.18 20.34
CA GLY A 77 -54.70 -47.39 21.13
C GLY A 77 -54.58 -47.20 22.64
N ALA A 78 -55.68 -47.48 23.35
CA ALA A 78 -55.77 -47.59 24.80
C ALA A 78 -54.88 -48.70 25.40
N LEU A 79 -54.47 -48.54 26.67
CA LEU A 79 -54.76 -49.45 27.79
C LEU A 79 -54.06 -49.00 29.10
N GLU A 80 -54.71 -49.34 30.20
CA GLU A 80 -54.45 -49.01 31.59
C GLU A 80 -53.12 -49.58 32.14
N GLY A 81 -52.58 -48.94 33.18
CA GLY A 81 -51.47 -49.47 33.98
C GLY A 81 -51.15 -48.58 35.17
N GLU A 82 -51.20 -49.17 36.36
CA GLU A 82 -51.13 -48.57 37.69
C GLU A 82 -49.73 -48.10 38.13
N GLN A 83 -49.74 -47.17 39.10
CA GLN A 83 -48.81 -46.98 40.24
C GLN A 83 -47.29 -47.07 40.03
N GLU A 84 -46.56 -46.02 40.40
CA GLU A 84 -45.80 -46.01 41.67
C GLU A 84 -45.23 -44.60 41.94
N GLU A 85 -45.22 -44.26 43.22
CA GLU A 85 -44.68 -43.05 43.81
C GLU A 85 -43.15 -43.07 43.73
N ASP A 86 -42.53 -41.94 43.41
CA ASP A 86 -41.23 -41.61 43.99
C ASP A 86 -41.15 -40.10 44.25
N GLN A 87 -40.91 -39.80 45.52
CA GLN A 87 -40.72 -38.47 46.07
C GLN A 87 -39.29 -38.04 45.79
N ASP A 88 -39.12 -37.04 44.92
CA ASP A 88 -37.90 -36.25 44.88
C ASP A 88 -38.24 -34.80 45.21
N GLU A 89 -37.64 -34.32 46.30
CA GLU A 89 -37.70 -32.96 46.81
C GLU A 89 -37.32 -31.97 45.69
N LYS A 90 -38.31 -31.26 45.14
CA LYS A 90 -38.08 -30.05 44.37
C LYS A 90 -37.99 -28.88 45.35
N GLU A 91 -36.78 -28.38 45.57
CA GLU A 91 -36.59 -27.01 46.05
C GLU A 91 -37.35 -26.06 45.11
N GLU A 92 -38.37 -25.39 45.64
CA GLU A 92 -39.02 -24.26 44.98
C GLU A 92 -37.99 -23.13 44.86
N MET A 93 -37.32 -23.07 43.70
CA MET A 93 -36.58 -21.90 43.29
C MET A 93 -37.62 -20.88 42.80
N GLU A 94 -37.79 -19.79 43.55
CA GLU A 94 -38.60 -18.65 43.13
C GLU A 94 -38.17 -18.20 41.72
N PRO A 95 -39.09 -17.88 40.80
CA PRO A 95 -38.71 -17.44 39.47
C PRO A 95 -37.99 -16.09 39.60
N GLU A 96 -36.70 -16.06 39.30
CA GLU A 96 -36.00 -14.80 39.05
C GLU A 96 -36.76 -14.04 37.96
N GLU A 97 -37.32 -12.89 38.30
CA GLU A 97 -37.93 -11.98 37.33
C GLU A 97 -36.85 -11.59 36.32
N GLU A 98 -36.86 -12.20 35.13
CA GLU A 98 -36.05 -11.75 34.00
C GLU A 98 -36.45 -10.30 33.71
N GLU A 99 -35.56 -9.35 34.02
CA GLU A 99 -35.77 -7.95 33.63
C GLU A 99 -36.08 -7.90 32.13
N PRO A 100 -37.10 -7.12 31.71
CA PRO A 100 -37.50 -7.06 30.31
C PRO A 100 -36.31 -6.57 29.50
N SER A 101 -35.68 -7.49 28.76
CA SER A 101 -34.61 -7.14 27.83
C SER A 101 -35.18 -6.11 26.85
N GLU A 102 -34.57 -4.92 26.78
CA GLU A 102 -34.98 -3.88 25.84
C GLU A 102 -35.19 -4.51 24.44
N PRO A 103 -36.29 -4.21 23.75
CA PRO A 103 -36.53 -4.77 22.43
C PRO A 103 -35.36 -4.38 21.53
N PHE A 104 -34.60 -5.39 21.08
CA PHE A 104 -33.58 -5.20 20.05
C PHE A 104 -34.30 -4.78 18.77
N GLU A 105 -34.44 -3.47 18.57
CA GLU A 105 -34.90 -2.92 17.31
C GLU A 105 -33.81 -3.16 16.27
N GLU A 106 -34.10 -4.00 15.28
CA GLU A 106 -33.22 -4.16 14.13
C GLU A 106 -33.00 -2.78 13.50
N PRO A 107 -31.74 -2.36 13.31
CA PRO A 107 -31.46 -1.02 12.82
C PRO A 107 -32.12 -0.83 11.46
N THR A 108 -32.90 0.24 11.36
CA THR A 108 -33.59 0.57 10.10
C THR A 108 -32.57 0.80 8.99
N GLY A 109 -32.98 0.64 7.72
CA GLY A 109 -32.11 0.90 6.58
C GLY A 109 -31.55 2.33 6.53
N LEU A 110 -32.22 3.29 7.17
CA LEU A 110 -31.73 4.66 7.34
C LEU A 110 -30.62 4.76 8.38
N ALA A 111 -30.79 4.14 9.56
CA ALA A 111 -29.78 4.11 10.61
C ALA A 111 -28.49 3.41 10.14
N LEU A 112 -28.61 2.28 9.43
CA LEU A 112 -27.47 1.59 8.83
C LEU A 112 -26.76 2.46 7.77
N ARG A 113 -27.52 3.24 7.01
CA ARG A 113 -26.95 4.15 6.00
C ARG A 113 -26.15 5.27 6.66
N GLU A 114 -26.68 5.90 7.70
CA GLU A 114 -25.98 6.94 8.46
C GLU A 114 -24.67 6.40 9.06
N GLU A 115 -24.71 5.21 9.67
CA GLU A 115 -23.51 4.55 10.22
C GLU A 115 -22.47 4.26 9.12
N VAL A 116 -22.90 3.76 7.96
CA VAL A 116 -22.00 3.54 6.81
C VAL A 116 -21.40 4.86 6.30
N GLU A 117 -22.19 5.93 6.20
CA GLU A 117 -21.72 7.24 5.75
C GLU A 117 -20.66 7.81 6.71
N GLU A 118 -20.84 7.66 8.03
CA GLU A 118 -19.86 8.05 9.04
C GLU A 118 -18.56 7.24 8.93
N VAL A 119 -18.65 5.91 8.81
CA VAL A 119 -17.48 5.04 8.66
C VAL A 119 -16.73 5.38 7.37
N VAL A 120 -17.44 5.58 6.26
CA VAL A 120 -16.83 5.99 4.99
C VAL A 120 -16.14 7.36 5.11
N ALA A 121 -16.74 8.32 5.81
CA ALA A 121 -16.12 9.62 6.05
C ALA A 121 -14.82 9.51 6.86
N CYS A 122 -14.78 8.62 7.85
CA CYS A 122 -13.57 8.29 8.59
C CYS A 122 -12.50 7.64 7.69
N LEU A 123 -12.90 6.63 6.90
CA LEU A 123 -11.99 5.92 6.00
C LEU A 123 -11.40 6.81 4.90
N LYS A 124 -12.15 7.81 4.42
CA LYS A 124 -11.68 8.81 3.44
C LYS A 124 -10.46 9.62 3.90
N GLN A 125 -10.21 9.66 5.21
CA GLN A 125 -9.01 10.32 5.75
C GLN A 125 -7.73 9.49 5.51
N HIS A 126 -7.86 8.20 5.19
CA HIS A 126 -6.73 7.33 4.91
C HIS A 126 -6.11 7.69 3.54
N PRO A 127 -4.79 7.93 3.43
CA PRO A 127 -4.16 8.36 2.17
C PRO A 127 -4.34 7.38 1.00
N GLN A 128 -4.57 6.10 1.27
CA GLN A 128 -4.80 5.06 0.25
C GLN A 128 -6.29 4.76 0.00
N PHE A 129 -7.22 5.54 0.57
CA PHE A 129 -8.66 5.25 0.46
C PHE A 129 -9.12 5.11 -1.00
N ASP A 130 -8.81 6.11 -1.83
CA ASP A 130 -9.23 6.13 -3.24
C ASP A 130 -8.50 5.10 -4.12
N MET A 131 -7.39 4.55 -3.64
CA MET A 131 -6.64 3.47 -4.30
C MET A 131 -7.32 2.10 -4.15
N ASN A 132 -8.21 1.93 -3.17
CA ASN A 132 -8.76 0.64 -2.78
C ASN A 132 -10.19 0.41 -3.27
N ARG A 133 -10.39 0.28 -4.59
CA ARG A 133 -11.72 0.11 -5.18
C ARG A 133 -12.06 -1.31 -5.57
N ARG A 134 -11.18 -1.99 -6.32
CA ARG A 134 -11.38 -3.37 -6.79
C ARG A 134 -10.54 -4.40 -6.04
N ASN A 135 -9.92 -3.99 -4.93
CA ASN A 135 -9.06 -4.83 -4.09
C ASN A 135 -7.95 -5.52 -4.89
N ILE A 136 -7.29 -4.78 -5.78
CA ILE A 136 -6.23 -5.31 -6.63
C ILE A 136 -4.89 -5.25 -5.89
N TRP A 137 -4.12 -6.32 -6.01
CA TRP A 137 -2.80 -6.51 -5.40
C TRP A 137 -1.77 -6.85 -6.48
N ILE A 138 -0.53 -6.44 -6.24
CA ILE A 138 0.64 -6.79 -7.05
C ILE A 138 1.61 -7.62 -6.22
N LEU A 139 1.92 -8.80 -6.72
CA LEU A 139 2.86 -9.73 -6.12
C LEU A 139 4.21 -9.56 -6.80
N LYS A 140 5.21 -9.14 -6.02
CA LYS A 140 6.58 -8.92 -6.48
C LYS A 140 7.49 -9.99 -5.86
N PRO A 141 8.11 -10.88 -6.65
CA PRO A 141 9.05 -11.85 -6.11
C PRO A 141 10.29 -11.13 -5.58
N ALA A 142 10.73 -11.52 -4.39
CA ALA A 142 11.95 -11.01 -3.76
C ALA A 142 13.17 -11.29 -4.64
N ASN A 143 14.10 -10.33 -4.70
CA ASN A 143 15.34 -10.39 -5.50
C ASN A 143 15.13 -10.62 -7.01
N SER A 144 13.91 -10.44 -7.52
CA SER A 144 13.66 -10.45 -8.96
C SER A 144 13.83 -9.06 -9.53
N LEU A 145 14.62 -8.96 -10.60
CA LEU A 145 14.81 -7.72 -11.34
C LEU A 145 13.92 -7.70 -12.59
N ARG A 146 13.75 -6.50 -13.16
CA ARG A 146 13.21 -6.32 -14.52
C ARG A 146 11.74 -6.74 -14.69
N GLY A 147 11.02 -6.92 -13.58
CA GLY A 147 9.59 -7.25 -13.57
C GLY A 147 9.29 -8.72 -13.87
N HIS A 148 10.28 -9.61 -13.82
CA HIS A 148 10.04 -11.03 -13.97
C HIS A 148 9.23 -11.59 -12.79
N GLY A 149 8.23 -12.41 -13.09
CA GLY A 149 7.39 -13.06 -12.07
C GLY A 149 6.45 -12.12 -11.32
N ILE A 150 6.35 -10.84 -11.72
CA ILE A 150 5.33 -9.93 -11.20
C ILE A 150 3.96 -10.40 -11.69
N ILE A 151 3.01 -10.45 -10.76
CA ILE A 151 1.64 -10.86 -10.97
C ILE A 151 0.71 -9.79 -10.39
N VAL A 152 -0.38 -9.49 -11.09
CA VAL A 152 -1.45 -8.61 -10.61
C VAL A 152 -2.70 -9.48 -10.45
N GLU A 153 -3.30 -9.46 -9.27
CA GLU A 153 -4.46 -10.30 -8.93
C GLU A 153 -5.40 -9.57 -7.98
N ASN A 154 -6.68 -9.92 -8.01
CA ASN A 154 -7.69 -9.38 -7.09
C ASN A 154 -8.45 -10.47 -6.33
N ASP A 155 -8.10 -11.73 -6.55
CA ASP A 155 -8.66 -12.89 -5.85
C ASP A 155 -7.70 -13.37 -4.75
N LEU A 156 -8.20 -13.42 -3.52
CA LEU A 156 -7.38 -13.73 -2.36
C LEU A 156 -6.85 -15.17 -2.37
N ASP A 157 -7.64 -16.13 -2.85
CA ASP A 157 -7.24 -17.54 -2.91
C ASP A 157 -6.12 -17.75 -3.92
N ARG A 158 -6.21 -17.10 -5.09
CA ARG A 158 -5.13 -17.08 -6.10
C ARG A 158 -3.85 -16.44 -5.57
N ILE A 159 -3.98 -15.30 -4.86
CA ILE A 159 -2.85 -14.64 -4.21
C ILE A 159 -2.15 -15.59 -3.24
N PHE A 160 -2.90 -16.28 -2.37
CA PHE A 160 -2.32 -17.24 -1.45
C PHE A 160 -1.75 -18.47 -2.13
N GLN A 161 -2.40 -18.98 -3.19
CA GLN A 161 -1.89 -20.10 -3.96
C GLN A 161 -0.51 -19.77 -4.56
N GLN A 162 -0.37 -18.58 -5.14
CA GLN A 162 0.89 -18.11 -5.69
C GLN A 162 1.96 -17.92 -4.60
N ALA A 163 1.60 -17.24 -3.51
CA ALA A 163 2.52 -16.94 -2.41
C ALA A 163 2.99 -18.19 -1.64
N ARG A 164 2.21 -19.29 -1.65
CA ARG A 164 2.58 -20.58 -1.05
C ARG A 164 3.65 -21.33 -1.85
N ASN A 165 3.93 -20.94 -3.09
CA ASN A 165 4.98 -21.56 -3.88
C ASN A 165 6.35 -21.29 -3.22
N LYS A 166 7.01 -22.35 -2.74
CA LYS A 166 8.25 -22.27 -1.95
C LYS A 166 9.49 -21.85 -2.76
N THR A 167 9.35 -21.60 -4.05
CA THR A 167 10.48 -21.24 -4.93
C THR A 167 10.98 -19.81 -4.69
N CYS A 168 10.14 -18.90 -4.20
CA CYS A 168 10.57 -17.54 -3.86
C CYS A 168 9.64 -16.87 -2.84
N THR A 169 10.18 -15.94 -2.06
CA THR A 169 9.40 -15.04 -1.21
C THR A 169 8.74 -13.97 -2.08
N TYR A 170 7.53 -13.54 -1.72
CA TYR A 170 6.84 -12.44 -2.39
C TYR A 170 6.57 -11.28 -1.43
N VAL A 171 6.64 -10.07 -1.95
CA VAL A 171 5.96 -8.90 -1.37
C VAL A 171 4.59 -8.79 -2.04
N CYS A 172 3.53 -8.87 -1.24
CA CYS A 172 2.18 -8.55 -1.69
C CYS A 172 1.90 -7.08 -1.35
N GLN A 173 1.73 -6.25 -2.37
CA GLN A 173 1.56 -4.80 -2.23
C GLN A 173 0.23 -4.39 -2.85
N LYS A 174 -0.48 -3.44 -2.22
CA LYS A 174 -1.70 -2.88 -2.80
C LYS A 174 -1.38 -2.25 -4.16
N TYR A 175 -2.13 -2.63 -5.19
CA TYR A 175 -1.97 -2.06 -6.53
C TYR A 175 -2.58 -0.66 -6.59
N ILE A 176 -1.90 0.27 -7.26
CA ILE A 176 -2.40 1.62 -7.53
C ILE A 176 -3.41 1.55 -8.68
N GLU A 177 -4.70 1.62 -8.35
CA GLU A 177 -5.82 1.45 -9.29
C GLU A 177 -6.21 2.75 -10.02
N ASN A 178 -5.81 3.90 -9.49
CA ASN A 178 -6.10 5.24 -9.99
C ASN A 178 -4.82 6.01 -10.37
N PRO A 179 -3.89 5.42 -11.16
CA PRO A 179 -2.69 6.15 -11.58
C PRO A 179 -3.08 7.35 -12.43
N LEU A 180 -2.29 8.42 -12.35
CA LEU A 180 -2.32 9.45 -13.37
C LEU A 180 -1.89 8.82 -14.71
N LEU A 181 -2.53 9.21 -15.81
CA LEU A 181 -2.29 8.61 -17.12
C LEU A 181 -1.70 9.64 -18.10
N ILE A 182 -0.82 9.17 -18.98
CA ILE A 182 -0.30 9.92 -20.13
C ILE A 182 -0.94 9.35 -21.40
N GLY A 183 -1.86 10.09 -22.01
CA GLY A 183 -2.56 9.62 -23.22
C GLY A 183 -3.23 8.26 -22.99
N ALA A 184 -3.98 8.12 -21.89
CA ALA A 184 -4.60 6.89 -21.41
C ALA A 184 -3.64 5.76 -21.00
N ARG A 185 -2.31 5.94 -21.02
CA ARG A 185 -1.32 4.92 -20.64
C ARG A 185 -0.74 5.17 -19.25
N LYS A 186 -0.48 4.08 -18.52
CA LYS A 186 0.13 4.11 -17.19
C LYS A 186 1.59 4.55 -17.29
N HIS A 187 2.13 5.22 -16.27
CA HIS A 187 3.55 5.54 -16.21
C HIS A 187 4.13 5.49 -14.80
N ASP A 188 5.45 5.48 -14.72
CA ASP A 188 6.23 5.74 -13.52
C ASP A 188 7.38 6.70 -13.82
N LEU A 189 8.04 7.18 -12.77
CA LEU A 189 9.17 8.09 -12.83
C LEU A 189 10.41 7.40 -12.27
N ARG A 190 11.49 7.39 -13.04
CA ARG A 190 12.82 7.01 -12.58
C ARG A 190 13.58 8.26 -12.16
N GLN A 191 13.84 8.36 -10.86
CA GLN A 191 14.64 9.42 -10.25
C GLN A 191 15.99 8.89 -9.78
N TRP A 192 17.07 9.59 -10.09
CA TRP A 192 18.39 9.26 -9.57
C TRP A 192 18.70 10.02 -8.27
N VAL A 193 19.28 9.30 -7.30
CA VAL A 193 19.67 9.82 -6.00
C VAL A 193 21.08 9.34 -5.70
N LEU A 194 22.00 10.26 -5.42
CA LEU A 194 23.37 9.96 -5.03
C LEU A 194 23.52 10.18 -3.53
N VAL A 195 24.07 9.20 -2.82
CA VAL A 195 24.44 9.32 -1.41
C VAL A 195 25.95 9.22 -1.32
N THR A 196 26.60 10.25 -0.77
CA THR A 196 28.07 10.31 -0.65
C THR A 196 28.55 10.12 0.78
N SER A 197 27.68 10.33 1.76
CA SER A 197 27.98 10.09 3.17
C SER A 197 26.72 9.67 3.92
N LEU A 198 26.90 8.83 4.94
CA LEU A 198 25.87 8.39 5.87
C LEU A 198 26.01 9.06 7.24
N ASN A 199 27.15 9.72 7.50
CA ASN A 199 27.39 10.51 8.69
C ASN A 199 28.36 11.68 8.39
N PRO A 200 27.88 12.91 8.17
CA PRO A 200 26.47 13.29 8.02
C PRO A 200 25.78 12.56 6.86
N LEU A 201 24.46 12.38 6.91
CA LEU A 201 23.72 11.86 5.77
C LEU A 201 23.69 12.95 4.67
N THR A 202 24.41 12.72 3.58
CA THR A 202 24.51 13.64 2.46
C THR A 202 23.80 13.05 1.24
N ILE A 203 22.69 13.69 0.85
CA ILE A 203 21.80 13.23 -0.21
C ILE A 203 21.77 14.25 -1.34
N TYR A 204 22.13 13.80 -2.54
CA TYR A 204 22.03 14.56 -3.78
C TYR A 204 20.87 13.98 -4.62
N PHE A 205 19.99 14.85 -5.10
CA PHE A 205 18.86 14.49 -5.96
C PHE A 205 19.09 15.04 -7.35
N TYR A 206 19.09 14.18 -8.37
CA TYR A 206 19.39 14.64 -9.72
C TYR A 206 18.26 15.53 -10.23
N SER A 207 18.61 16.64 -10.88
CA SER A 207 17.64 17.67 -11.31
C SER A 207 16.62 17.15 -12.34
N GLU A 208 17.01 16.14 -13.12
CA GLU A 208 16.19 15.49 -14.13
C GLU A 208 15.86 14.05 -13.74
N CYS A 209 14.58 13.69 -13.88
CA CYS A 209 14.11 12.31 -13.95
C CYS A 209 13.73 11.95 -15.41
N TYR A 210 13.44 10.67 -15.66
CA TYR A 210 12.73 10.29 -16.88
C TYR A 210 11.50 9.45 -16.57
N ILE A 211 10.54 9.50 -17.48
CA ILE A 211 9.24 8.86 -17.32
C ILE A 211 9.25 7.60 -18.16
N ARG A 212 8.81 6.48 -17.58
CA ARG A 212 8.58 5.22 -18.28
C ARG A 212 7.09 5.00 -18.44
N ILE A 213 6.65 4.84 -19.68
CA ILE A 213 5.25 4.74 -20.04
C ILE A 213 4.96 3.28 -20.43
N ALA A 214 3.79 2.77 -20.05
CA ALA A 214 3.26 1.51 -20.51
C ALA A 214 2.98 1.59 -22.03
N ALA A 215 3.05 0.47 -22.74
CA ALA A 215 2.83 0.48 -24.18
C ALA A 215 1.34 0.56 -24.53
N ASN A 216 0.49 -0.11 -23.73
CA ASN A 216 -0.95 -0.21 -23.94
C ASN A 216 -1.73 0.76 -23.05
N GLU A 217 -2.96 1.07 -23.48
CA GLU A 217 -3.91 1.87 -22.69
C GLU A 217 -4.25 1.17 -21.37
N TYR A 218 -4.33 1.96 -20.31
CA TYR A 218 -4.60 1.48 -18.97
C TYR A 218 -6.02 0.94 -18.86
N THR A 219 -6.11 -0.34 -18.52
CA THR A 219 -7.36 -1.01 -18.17
C THR A 219 -7.13 -1.86 -16.93
N LEU A 220 -8.20 -2.18 -16.23
CA LEU A 220 -8.20 -3.08 -15.06
C LEU A 220 -9.06 -4.32 -15.34
N ASN A 221 -9.26 -4.63 -16.62
CA ASN A 221 -10.07 -5.76 -17.07
C ASN A 221 -9.23 -6.96 -17.51
N ASP A 222 -7.91 -6.77 -17.71
CA ASP A 222 -6.98 -7.84 -18.09
C ASP A 222 -5.65 -7.69 -17.36
N PHE A 223 -5.51 -8.36 -16.20
CA PHE A 223 -4.29 -8.33 -15.41
C PHE A 223 -3.12 -9.12 -16.01
N ALA A 224 -3.38 -9.97 -17.02
CA ALA A 224 -2.33 -10.73 -17.69
C ALA A 224 -1.55 -9.87 -18.69
N ASP A 225 -2.13 -8.74 -19.16
CA ASP A 225 -1.44 -7.83 -20.06
C ASP A 225 -0.35 -7.03 -19.34
N ARG A 226 0.87 -7.55 -19.47
CA ARG A 226 2.08 -6.94 -18.93
C ARG A 226 2.40 -5.59 -19.58
N PHE A 227 1.95 -5.35 -20.81
CA PHE A 227 2.19 -4.09 -21.52
C PHE A 227 1.29 -2.95 -21.05
N THR A 228 0.21 -3.27 -20.34
CA THR A 228 -0.68 -2.32 -19.67
C THR A 228 -0.21 -2.02 -18.24
N HIS A 229 0.15 -3.06 -17.49
CA HIS A 229 0.33 -2.94 -16.04
C HIS A 229 1.77 -2.67 -15.58
N LEU A 230 2.75 -2.94 -16.45
CA LEU A 230 4.17 -2.74 -16.18
C LEU A 230 4.76 -1.72 -17.16
N THR A 231 5.76 -1.00 -16.70
CA THR A 231 6.37 0.17 -17.35
C THR A 231 7.85 -0.04 -17.63
N HIS A 232 8.42 -1.17 -17.20
CA HIS A 232 9.84 -1.45 -17.38
C HIS A 232 10.22 -1.48 -18.87
N THR A 233 11.22 -0.69 -19.24
CA THR A 233 11.69 -0.57 -20.63
C THR A 233 12.05 -1.91 -21.25
N ILE A 234 12.60 -2.85 -20.48
CA ILE A 234 12.91 -4.19 -21.00
C ILE A 234 11.67 -4.98 -21.38
N ILE A 235 10.54 -4.78 -20.69
CA ILE A 235 9.25 -5.37 -21.07
C ILE A 235 8.73 -4.65 -22.30
N MET A 236 8.76 -3.31 -22.31
CA MET A 236 8.25 -2.50 -23.42
C MET A 236 8.95 -2.82 -24.75
N LYS A 237 10.26 -3.10 -24.73
CA LYS A 237 11.04 -3.50 -25.92
C LYS A 237 10.53 -4.75 -26.63
N HIS A 238 9.73 -5.59 -25.96
CA HIS A 238 9.12 -6.78 -26.56
C HIS A 238 7.72 -6.51 -27.15
N HIS A 239 7.20 -5.29 -27.02
CA HIS A 239 5.93 -4.92 -27.63
C HIS A 239 6.09 -4.83 -29.17
N PRO A 240 5.14 -5.35 -29.98
CA PRO A 240 5.27 -5.37 -31.44
C PRO A 240 5.47 -3.99 -32.09
N ASN A 241 4.90 -2.95 -31.49
CA ASN A 241 4.98 -1.58 -32.00
C ASN A 241 6.14 -0.77 -31.40
N PHE A 242 6.95 -1.36 -30.51
CA PHE A 242 8.02 -0.62 -29.85
C PHE A 242 9.00 -0.02 -30.88
N ASN A 243 9.22 1.29 -30.78
CA ASN A 243 10.16 2.00 -31.64
C ASN A 243 10.88 3.08 -30.82
N PRO A 244 12.20 2.97 -30.57
CA PRO A 244 12.93 3.93 -29.75
C PRO A 244 13.01 5.34 -30.34
N ASP A 245 12.84 5.46 -31.66
CA ASP A 245 12.95 6.73 -32.38
C ASP A 245 11.60 7.48 -32.44
N ASP A 246 10.49 6.78 -32.26
CA ASP A 246 9.13 7.32 -32.24
C ASP A 246 8.74 7.83 -30.84
N GLU A 247 8.15 9.02 -30.73
CA GLU A 247 7.81 9.61 -29.43
C GLU A 247 6.73 8.85 -28.64
N ASP A 248 5.75 8.32 -29.35
CA ASP A 248 4.64 7.61 -28.74
C ASP A 248 5.02 6.17 -28.43
N TRP A 249 5.82 5.55 -29.31
CA TRP A 249 6.19 4.14 -29.22
C TRP A 249 7.55 3.86 -28.57
N ARG A 250 8.35 4.90 -28.25
CA ARG A 250 9.55 4.72 -27.40
C ARG A 250 9.20 4.45 -25.94
N CYS A 251 7.95 4.73 -25.54
CA CYS A 251 7.44 4.49 -24.18
C CYS A 251 8.27 5.21 -23.09
N GLN A 252 8.88 6.35 -23.43
CA GLN A 252 9.72 7.13 -22.53
C GLN A 252 9.59 8.62 -22.82
N TRP A 253 9.44 9.43 -21.78
CA TRP A 253 9.41 10.89 -21.85
C TRP A 253 10.48 11.53 -20.98
N THR A 254 10.85 12.76 -21.34
CA THR A 254 11.68 13.65 -20.49
C THR A 254 10.84 14.27 -19.38
N GLN A 255 11.48 14.66 -18.29
CA GLN A 255 10.85 15.45 -17.22
C GLN A 255 10.18 16.71 -17.75
N GLU A 256 10.82 17.41 -18.69
CA GLU A 256 10.27 18.64 -19.26
C GLU A 256 8.94 18.40 -19.97
N ARG A 257 8.86 17.34 -20.79
CA ARG A 257 7.60 16.99 -21.48
C ARG A 257 6.50 16.62 -20.50
N TYR A 258 6.84 15.88 -19.45
CA TYR A 258 5.90 15.52 -18.41
C TYR A 258 5.40 16.73 -17.61
N ARG A 259 6.30 17.66 -17.24
CA ARG A 259 5.95 18.90 -16.55
C ARG A 259 4.99 19.76 -17.38
N GLN A 260 5.23 19.86 -18.69
CA GLN A 260 4.32 20.56 -19.61
C GLN A 260 2.92 19.93 -19.59
N LEU A 261 2.82 18.61 -19.71
CA LEU A 261 1.53 17.91 -19.62
C LEU A 261 0.82 18.19 -18.29
N LEU A 262 1.53 18.13 -17.16
CA LEU A 262 0.96 18.41 -15.85
C LEU A 262 0.43 19.85 -15.76
N HIS A 263 1.18 20.81 -16.30
CA HIS A 263 0.78 22.21 -16.32
C HIS A 263 -0.47 22.44 -17.17
N GLU A 264 -0.51 21.86 -18.37
CA GLU A 264 -1.66 21.94 -19.28
C GLU A 264 -2.91 21.28 -18.68
N THR A 265 -2.75 20.13 -18.01
CA THR A 265 -3.87 19.37 -17.44
C THR A 265 -4.42 20.01 -16.16
N ALA A 266 -3.55 20.53 -15.30
CA ALA A 266 -3.94 21.08 -14.00
C ALA A 266 -4.18 22.59 -14.01
N GLY A 267 -3.71 23.31 -15.04
CA GLY A 267 -3.74 24.78 -15.11
C GLY A 267 -2.80 25.48 -14.11
N ARG A 268 -1.84 24.76 -13.52
CA ARG A 268 -0.85 25.26 -12.54
C ARG A 268 0.40 24.41 -12.52
N ASP A 269 1.49 24.87 -11.89
CA ASP A 269 2.76 24.13 -11.85
C ASP A 269 2.78 23.05 -10.75
N VAL A 270 1.94 22.03 -10.92
CA VAL A 270 1.82 20.90 -9.96
C VAL A 270 3.14 20.15 -9.78
N TRP A 271 4.01 20.15 -10.78
CA TRP A 271 5.32 19.53 -10.69
C TRP A 271 6.16 20.15 -9.57
N THR A 272 6.34 21.47 -9.63
CA THR A 272 7.13 22.21 -8.64
C THR A 272 6.40 22.36 -7.32
N GLU A 273 5.08 22.54 -7.36
CA GLU A 273 4.25 22.78 -6.17
C GLU A 273 4.02 21.52 -5.32
N LYS A 274 3.98 20.32 -5.92
CA LYS A 274 3.57 19.09 -5.23
C LYS A 274 4.44 17.87 -5.55
N VAL A 275 4.59 17.51 -6.82
CA VAL A 275 5.18 16.21 -7.20
C VAL A 275 6.66 16.12 -6.82
N ARG A 276 7.48 17.09 -7.23
CA ARG A 276 8.92 17.07 -6.94
C ARG A 276 9.23 17.18 -5.43
N PRO A 277 8.62 18.10 -4.67
CA PRO A 277 8.81 18.14 -3.21
C PRO A 277 8.41 16.83 -2.52
N ALA A 278 7.31 16.20 -2.93
CA ALA A 278 6.89 14.91 -2.37
C ALA A 278 7.90 13.78 -2.68
N MET A 279 8.45 13.72 -3.90
CA MET A 279 9.52 12.77 -4.23
C MET A 279 10.75 12.98 -3.33
N GLN A 280 11.19 14.23 -3.15
CA GLN A 280 12.33 14.57 -2.29
C GLN A 280 12.09 14.16 -0.83
N GLN A 281 10.90 14.45 -0.29
CA GLN A 281 10.53 14.08 1.08
C GLN A 281 10.54 12.57 1.28
N VAL A 282 10.05 11.80 0.30
CA VAL A 282 10.07 10.34 0.35
C VAL A 282 11.51 9.79 0.32
N VAL A 283 12.39 10.36 -0.50
CA VAL A 283 13.83 9.99 -0.53
C VAL A 283 14.51 10.26 0.82
N ILE A 284 14.26 11.43 1.40
CA ILE A 284 14.81 11.78 2.72
C ILE A 284 14.31 10.80 3.77
N ALA A 285 13.01 10.57 3.84
CA ALA A 285 12.40 9.68 4.82
C ALA A 285 12.87 8.22 4.67
N SER A 286 13.01 7.73 3.43
CA SER A 286 13.49 6.35 3.19
C SER A 286 14.93 6.18 3.64
N LEU A 287 15.83 7.10 3.30
CA LEU A 287 17.25 7.02 3.69
C LEU A 287 17.45 7.23 5.20
N GLN A 288 16.71 8.17 5.82
CA GLN A 288 16.73 8.35 7.26
C GLN A 288 16.28 7.11 8.03
N SER A 289 15.33 6.33 7.48
CA SER A 289 14.84 5.11 8.14
C SER A 289 15.90 4.00 8.28
N VAL A 290 16.98 4.07 7.48
CA VAL A 290 18.06 3.09 7.47
C VAL A 290 19.42 3.67 7.88
N ALA A 291 19.55 4.99 7.99
CA ALA A 291 20.82 5.67 8.27
C ALA A 291 21.53 5.11 9.51
N GLU A 292 20.83 4.95 10.64
CA GLU A 292 21.43 4.44 11.88
C GLU A 292 21.98 3.01 11.75
N VAL A 293 21.38 2.18 10.89
CA VAL A 293 21.85 0.81 10.64
C VAL A 293 23.07 0.83 9.73
N LEU A 294 23.06 1.69 8.72
CA LEU A 294 24.10 1.78 7.71
C LEU A 294 25.35 2.53 8.18
N SER A 295 25.26 3.41 9.18
CA SER A 295 26.39 4.18 9.73
C SER A 295 27.27 3.40 10.73
N ARG A 296 26.98 2.12 10.98
CA ARG A 296 27.72 1.28 11.94
C ARG A 296 29.06 0.66 11.44
N PRO A 297 29.39 0.56 10.14
CA PRO A 297 30.70 0.09 9.71
C PRO A 297 31.77 1.18 9.86
N GLN A 298 32.91 0.84 10.47
CA GLN A 298 34.09 1.71 10.66
C GLN A 298 34.75 2.23 9.37
N ASN A 299 34.28 1.83 8.18
CA ASN A 299 34.88 2.11 6.86
C ASN A 299 33.92 2.83 5.89
N SER A 300 32.80 3.39 6.37
CA SER A 300 31.76 4.01 5.51
C SER A 300 32.13 5.39 4.95
N SER A 301 33.26 5.99 5.36
CA SER A 301 33.65 7.35 5.00
C SER A 301 34.20 7.51 3.57
N CYS A 302 34.40 6.41 2.82
CA CYS A 302 34.91 6.45 1.44
C CYS A 302 34.00 5.75 0.43
N SER A 303 32.70 5.64 0.73
CA SER A 303 31.72 4.97 -0.14
C SER A 303 30.66 5.96 -0.60
N PHE A 304 30.29 5.88 -1.86
CA PHE A 304 29.12 6.54 -2.42
C PHE A 304 28.25 5.51 -3.13
N GLN A 305 26.95 5.77 -3.23
CA GLN A 305 26.02 4.92 -3.94
C GLN A 305 25.04 5.75 -4.77
N LEU A 306 24.91 5.38 -6.04
CA LEU A 306 23.90 5.93 -6.94
C LEU A 306 22.70 4.99 -6.99
N PHE A 307 21.56 5.49 -6.53
CA PHE A 307 20.29 4.77 -6.49
C PHE A 307 19.34 5.22 -7.60
N GLY A 308 18.48 4.31 -8.04
CA GLY A 308 17.32 4.61 -8.88
C GLY A 308 16.03 4.42 -8.09
N TYR A 309 15.35 5.52 -7.77
CA TYR A 309 14.04 5.50 -7.13
C TYR A 309 12.94 5.46 -8.18
N ASP A 310 11.97 4.56 -7.98
CA ASP A 310 10.82 4.41 -8.86
C ASP A 310 9.57 4.94 -8.17
N PHE A 311 8.94 5.95 -8.78
CA PHE A 311 7.75 6.60 -8.23
C PHE A 311 6.56 6.48 -9.17
N MET A 312 5.36 6.41 -8.62
CA MET A 312 4.12 6.58 -9.36
C MET A 312 3.36 7.81 -8.86
N VAL A 313 2.63 8.46 -9.75
CA VAL A 313 1.76 9.58 -9.42
C VAL A 313 0.31 9.13 -9.64
N ASP A 314 -0.57 9.35 -8.67
CA ASP A 314 -2.00 9.08 -8.82
C ASP A 314 -2.77 10.27 -9.41
N VAL A 315 -4.06 10.06 -9.69
CA VAL A 315 -4.94 11.08 -10.29
C VAL A 315 -5.03 12.38 -9.48
N ASP A 316 -4.80 12.32 -8.17
CA ASP A 316 -4.81 13.47 -7.27
C ASP A 316 -3.41 14.09 -7.10
N TYR A 317 -2.44 13.64 -7.90
CA TYR A 317 -1.04 14.04 -7.89
C TYR A 317 -0.29 13.66 -6.60
N ASN A 318 -0.74 12.63 -5.87
CA ASN A 318 0.04 12.08 -4.77
C ASN A 318 1.14 11.17 -5.31
N VAL A 319 2.29 11.18 -4.64
CA VAL A 319 3.49 10.44 -5.04
C VAL A 319 3.65 9.18 -4.20
N TRP A 320 3.85 8.06 -4.86
CA TRP A 320 3.98 6.74 -4.25
C TRP A 320 5.32 6.11 -4.61
N LEU A 321 6.13 5.74 -3.61
CA LEU A 321 7.35 4.96 -3.81
C LEU A 321 7.01 3.52 -4.19
N LEU A 322 7.57 3.04 -5.29
CA LEU A 322 7.38 1.67 -5.78
C LEU A 322 8.52 0.74 -5.34
N GLU A 323 9.75 1.19 -5.53
CA GLU A 323 10.99 0.50 -5.20
C GLU A 323 12.21 1.43 -5.22
N VAL A 324 13.31 0.98 -4.60
CA VAL A 324 14.62 1.63 -4.66
C VAL A 324 15.60 0.61 -5.24
N ASN A 325 16.19 0.95 -6.38
CA ASN A 325 17.18 0.15 -7.07
C ASN A 325 18.59 0.57 -6.63
N ASP A 326 19.37 -0.35 -6.09
CA ASP A 326 20.77 -0.15 -5.72
C ASP A 326 21.71 -0.21 -6.93
N ILE A 327 21.31 -0.87 -8.02
CA ILE A 327 22.04 -0.89 -9.29
C ILE A 327 21.10 -0.41 -10.40
N PRO A 328 20.86 0.91 -10.52
CA PRO A 328 20.02 1.44 -11.59
C PRO A 328 20.63 1.13 -12.96
N MET A 329 19.80 0.66 -13.89
CA MET A 329 20.23 0.45 -15.28
C MET A 329 20.63 1.80 -15.91
N MET A 330 21.91 1.95 -16.25
CA MET A 330 22.47 3.13 -16.92
C MET A 330 22.70 2.93 -18.42
N GLN A 331 22.25 1.80 -18.98
CA GLN A 331 22.38 1.54 -20.41
C GLN A 331 21.35 2.37 -21.20
N ALA A 332 21.82 3.03 -22.27
CA ALA A 332 20.96 3.70 -23.23
C ALA A 332 19.92 2.73 -23.82
N ALA A 333 18.65 3.07 -23.69
CA ALA A 333 17.53 2.34 -24.29
C ALA A 333 16.82 3.12 -25.40
N GLY A 334 17.15 4.40 -25.54
CA GLY A 334 16.64 5.33 -26.53
C GLY A 334 17.23 6.74 -26.32
N PRO A 335 16.80 7.75 -27.08
CA PRO A 335 17.38 9.09 -27.05
C PRO A 335 17.36 9.74 -25.66
N VAL A 336 16.28 9.54 -24.90
CA VAL A 336 16.10 10.11 -23.54
C VAL A 336 17.14 9.56 -22.57
N THR A 337 17.25 8.23 -22.48
CA THR A 337 18.17 7.58 -21.53
C THR A 337 19.62 7.67 -21.98
N SER A 338 19.91 7.72 -23.29
CA SER A 338 21.28 7.95 -23.76
C SER A 338 21.84 9.26 -23.24
N ARG A 339 21.08 10.37 -23.37
CA ARG A 339 21.53 11.67 -22.85
C ARG A 339 21.62 11.67 -21.33
N LEU A 340 20.56 11.22 -20.66
CA LEU A 340 20.41 11.38 -19.22
C LEU A 340 21.32 10.47 -18.41
N CYS A 341 21.50 9.20 -18.81
CA CYS A 341 22.38 8.28 -18.09
C CYS A 341 23.84 8.75 -18.19
N ASP A 342 24.29 9.14 -19.37
CA ASP A 342 25.65 9.64 -19.58
C ASP A 342 25.92 10.92 -18.76
N ALA A 343 24.96 11.84 -18.74
CA ALA A 343 25.05 13.05 -17.93
C ALA A 343 25.03 12.75 -16.42
N CYS A 344 24.08 11.94 -15.96
CA CYS A 344 23.95 11.59 -14.55
C CYS A 344 25.20 10.93 -13.98
N VAL A 345 25.82 10.00 -14.73
CA VAL A 345 27.04 9.31 -14.29
C VAL A 345 28.22 10.26 -14.26
N ARG A 346 28.41 11.07 -15.32
CA ARG A 346 29.49 12.06 -15.37
C ARG A 346 29.37 13.06 -14.22
N ASP A 347 28.17 13.59 -13.99
CA ASP A 347 27.93 14.58 -12.95
C ASP A 347 28.07 13.96 -11.54
N ALA A 348 27.68 12.71 -11.35
CA ALA A 348 27.90 11.99 -10.10
C ALA A 348 29.39 11.81 -9.79
N ILE A 349 30.21 11.48 -10.81
CA ILE A 349 31.66 11.38 -10.65
C ILE A 349 32.24 12.75 -10.26
N SER A 350 31.79 13.84 -10.88
CA SER A 350 32.23 15.19 -10.50
C SER A 350 31.87 15.53 -9.05
N VAL A 351 30.67 15.17 -8.57
CA VAL A 351 30.33 15.37 -7.15
C VAL A 351 31.29 14.61 -6.22
N VAL A 352 31.65 13.37 -6.57
CA VAL A 352 32.49 12.52 -5.72
C VAL A 352 33.98 12.90 -5.79
N MET A 353 34.47 13.35 -6.95
CA MET A 353 35.89 13.59 -7.21
C MET A 353 36.30 15.06 -7.08
N ASP A 354 35.40 15.99 -7.44
CA ASP A 354 35.71 17.42 -7.54
C ASP A 354 35.27 18.21 -6.28
N GLU A 355 34.45 17.63 -5.40
CA GLU A 355 34.26 18.22 -4.06
C GLU A 355 35.53 18.03 -3.23
N PRO A 356 36.12 19.11 -2.70
CA PRO A 356 37.31 19.01 -1.89
C PRO A 356 36.99 18.18 -0.64
N SER A 357 37.85 17.19 -0.35
CA SER A 357 37.92 16.59 0.97
C SER A 357 37.99 17.73 1.99
N PRO A 358 37.20 17.71 3.08
CA PRO A 358 37.25 18.73 4.13
C PRO A 358 38.56 18.72 4.95
N ASP A 359 39.66 18.18 4.41
CA ASP A 359 40.99 18.12 5.02
C ASP A 359 41.65 19.50 5.20
#